data_AF-A0A0F8AWG0-F1
#
_entry.id   AF-A0A0F8AWG0-F1
#
_cell.length_a   1.000
_cell.length_b   1.000
_cell.length_c   1.000
_cell.angle_alpha   90.00
_cell.angle_beta   90.00
_cell.angle_gamma   90.00
#
_symmetry.space_group_name_H-M   'P 1'
#
loop_
_entity.id
_entity.type
_entity.pdbx_description
1 polymer ?
#
loop_
_entity_poly.entity_id
_entity_poly.type
_entity_poly.pdbx_seq_one_letter_code
_entity_poly.pdbx_strand_id
1 'polypeptide(L)'
;MATLVLNSTLYFTTIFNNNLNDKKPDEKNLKLEQIFHGLCYKENIDFNEMNWIVMDVNDWSINDAIRSYRRDNHLTHKAQIRVTPQDKGWSTFSEMHYYKSAAKMIPEKEIDRIIVVQRKMETYGTRFQAIIIETLRFSFKRPSQNEDTNVDPVEARAAELAAEDNLEAAVEIAANAAAAHENAMLEGGTESCPDTSLDN
;
A
#
# COMPACT_ATOMS: atom_id res chain seq x y z
N MET A 1 11.69 8.40 2.83
CA MET A 1 10.46 9.23 2.70
C MET A 1 9.39 8.30 2.18
N ALA A 2 8.13 8.39 2.63
CA ALA A 2 7.07 7.58 2.06
C ALA A 2 6.83 7.92 0.59
N THR A 3 6.62 6.90 -0.24
CA THR A 3 6.38 7.06 -1.69
C THR A 3 4.99 6.55 -2.02
N LEU A 4 4.15 7.40 -2.59
CA LEU A 4 2.80 7.05 -3.03
C LEU A 4 2.79 6.89 -4.55
N VAL A 5 2.29 5.75 -5.03
CA VAL A 5 2.10 5.49 -6.46
C VAL A 5 0.62 5.22 -6.70
N LEU A 6 0.02 5.94 -7.65
CA LEU A 6 -1.34 5.70 -8.13
C LEU A 6 -1.29 4.88 -9.41
N ASN A 7 -2.29 4.02 -9.58
CA ASN A 7 -2.59 3.40 -10.86
C ASN A 7 -4.04 3.69 -11.22
N SER A 8 -4.19 4.55 -12.23
CA SER A 8 -5.49 4.99 -12.75
C SER A 8 -6.22 3.90 -13.55
N THR A 9 -5.51 2.95 -14.14
CA THR A 9 -6.11 1.89 -14.97
C THR A 9 -6.86 0.85 -14.12
N LEU A 10 -6.30 0.52 -12.96
CA LEU A 10 -6.80 -0.53 -12.08
C LEU A 10 -7.35 0.02 -10.75
N TYR A 11 -7.31 1.34 -10.58
CA TYR A 11 -7.86 2.07 -9.43
C TYR A 11 -7.34 1.55 -8.10
N PHE A 12 -6.03 1.58 -7.93
CA PHE A 12 -5.37 1.28 -6.65
C PHE A 12 -4.29 2.32 -6.34
N THR A 13 -3.93 2.39 -5.06
CA THR A 13 -2.76 3.12 -4.60
C THR A 13 -1.86 2.24 -3.76
N THR A 14 -0.55 2.42 -3.91
CA THR A 14 0.47 1.76 -3.09
C THR A 14 1.31 2.80 -2.37
N ILE A 15 1.50 2.60 -1.07
CA ILE A 15 2.27 3.47 -0.18
C ILE A 15 3.49 2.70 0.30
N PHE A 16 4.63 2.98 -0.29
CA PHE A 16 5.92 2.41 0.09
C PHE A 16 6.56 3.19 1.23
N ASN A 17 7.33 2.49 2.07
CA ASN A 17 8.07 3.08 3.17
C ASN A 17 7.19 4.00 4.04
N ASN A 18 6.01 3.52 4.45
CA ASN A 18 4.99 4.32 5.14
C ASN A 18 5.44 4.73 6.56
N ASN A 19 6.32 5.72 6.61
CA ASN A 19 6.93 6.28 7.81
C ASN A 19 6.38 7.67 8.15
N LEU A 20 5.21 8.03 7.59
CA LEU A 20 4.59 9.33 7.82
C LEU A 20 4.20 9.54 9.28
N ASN A 21 3.88 8.46 10.00
CA ASN A 21 3.58 8.47 11.43
C ASN A 21 4.83 8.55 12.33
N ASP A 22 6.03 8.26 11.78
CA ASP A 22 7.29 8.33 12.53
C ASP A 22 7.84 9.76 12.60
N LYS A 23 7.29 10.67 11.77
CA LYS A 23 7.66 12.09 11.78
C LYS A 23 7.02 12.77 12.99
N LYS A 24 7.78 13.65 13.65
CA LYS A 24 7.24 14.51 14.71
C LYS A 24 6.00 15.25 14.17
N PRO A 25 4.87 15.24 14.92
CA PRO A 25 3.70 16.01 14.55
C PRO A 25 4.09 17.48 14.40
N ASP A 26 3.87 18.03 13.22
CA ASP A 26 3.97 19.46 12.91
C ASP A 26 2.65 19.80 12.21
N GLU A 27 2.03 20.91 12.59
CA GLU A 27 0.80 21.39 11.95
C GLU A 27 0.97 21.63 10.45
N LYS A 28 2.21 21.82 9.99
CA LYS A 28 2.57 21.97 8.58
C LYS A 28 2.70 20.65 7.83
N ASN A 29 2.78 19.52 8.53
CA ASN A 29 2.88 18.22 7.88
C ASN A 29 1.50 17.79 7.37
N LEU A 30 1.41 17.60 6.04
CA LEU A 30 0.21 17.03 5.44
C LEU A 30 -0.01 15.61 5.97
N LYS A 31 -1.26 15.32 6.34
CA LYS A 31 -1.70 13.98 6.71
C LYS A 31 -1.75 13.09 5.47
N LEU A 32 -1.66 11.79 5.66
CA LEU A 32 -1.62 10.84 4.55
C LEU A 32 -2.85 10.95 3.64
N GLU A 33 -4.03 11.11 4.21
CA GLU A 33 -5.27 11.32 3.45
C GLU A 33 -5.22 12.58 2.58
N GLN A 34 -4.58 13.65 3.07
CA GLN A 34 -4.46 14.91 2.32
C GLN A 34 -3.47 14.76 1.16
N ILE A 35 -2.35 14.06 1.37
CA ILE A 35 -1.38 13.76 0.30
C ILE A 35 -2.06 12.92 -0.77
N PHE A 36 -2.79 11.89 -0.37
CA PHE A 36 -3.51 11.00 -1.26
C PHE A 36 -4.60 11.72 -2.07
N HIS A 37 -5.44 12.53 -1.44
CA HIS A 37 -6.47 13.32 -2.13
C HIS A 37 -5.86 14.34 -3.09
N GLY A 38 -4.77 15.00 -2.69
CA GLY A 38 -4.04 15.92 -3.56
C GLY A 38 -3.45 15.23 -4.79
N LEU A 39 -2.94 14.00 -4.62
CA LEU A 39 -2.42 13.20 -5.73
C LEU A 39 -3.54 12.73 -6.67
N CYS A 40 -4.67 12.25 -6.14
CA CYS A 40 -5.83 11.87 -6.94
C CYS A 40 -6.37 13.07 -7.74
N TYR A 41 -6.47 14.24 -7.11
CA TYR A 41 -6.87 15.48 -7.78
C TYR A 41 -5.93 15.84 -8.94
N LYS A 42 -4.62 15.74 -8.72
CA LYS A 42 -3.61 16.02 -9.75
C LYS A 42 -3.73 15.09 -10.96
N GLU A 43 -4.00 13.81 -10.71
CA GLU A 43 -4.12 12.79 -11.76
C GLU A 43 -5.55 12.68 -12.34
N ASN A 44 -6.47 13.56 -11.92
CA ASN A 44 -7.88 13.57 -12.32
C ASN A 44 -8.58 12.21 -12.08
N ILE A 45 -8.33 11.62 -10.90
CA ILE A 45 -8.95 10.37 -10.45
C ILE A 45 -9.87 10.70 -9.28
N ASP A 46 -11.11 10.21 -9.32
CA ASP A 46 -11.97 10.22 -8.14
C ASP A 46 -11.45 9.17 -7.14
N PHE A 47 -11.05 9.62 -5.96
CA PHE A 47 -10.54 8.70 -4.93
C PHE A 47 -11.60 7.67 -4.48
N ASN A 48 -12.89 7.92 -4.69
CA ASN A 48 -13.96 6.96 -4.41
C ASN A 48 -13.99 5.80 -5.43
N GLU A 49 -13.40 5.97 -6.61
CA GLU A 49 -13.27 4.89 -7.61
C GLU A 49 -12.18 3.88 -7.21
N MET A 50 -11.31 4.22 -6.26
CA MET A 50 -10.27 3.33 -5.77
C MET A 50 -10.87 2.07 -5.12
N ASN A 51 -10.35 0.92 -5.55
CA ASN A 51 -10.76 -0.40 -5.08
C ASN A 51 -9.83 -0.93 -3.99
N TRP A 52 -8.57 -0.52 -4.01
CA TRP A 52 -7.54 -1.02 -3.11
C TRP A 52 -6.58 0.07 -2.64
N ILE A 53 -6.21 -0.04 -1.36
CA ILE A 53 -5.07 0.70 -0.79
C ILE A 53 -4.08 -0.33 -0.27
N VAL A 54 -2.83 -0.23 -0.71
CA VAL A 54 -1.72 -1.08 -0.27
C VAL A 54 -0.74 -0.25 0.52
N MET A 55 -0.33 -0.73 1.70
CA MET A 55 0.62 -0.04 2.58
C MET A 55 1.71 -0.99 3.05
N ASP A 56 2.96 -0.57 2.95
CA ASP A 56 4.07 -1.23 3.62
C ASP A 56 3.97 -1.04 5.14
N VAL A 57 4.20 -2.11 5.90
CA VAL A 57 4.26 -2.08 7.36
C VAL A 57 5.68 -1.72 7.81
N ASN A 58 5.85 -0.51 8.33
CA ASN A 58 7.09 -0.03 8.92
C ASN A 58 7.07 0.00 10.46
N ASP A 59 5.99 -0.50 11.07
CA ASP A 59 5.81 -0.50 12.53
C ASP A 59 6.19 -1.87 13.12
N TRP A 60 7.12 -1.88 14.08
CA TRP A 60 7.59 -3.10 14.73
C TRP A 60 6.47 -3.81 15.51
N SER A 61 5.59 -3.06 16.16
CA SER A 61 4.50 -3.59 16.98
C SER A 61 3.43 -4.26 16.12
N ILE A 62 3.16 -3.69 14.95
CA ILE A 62 2.26 -4.27 13.95
C ILE A 62 2.87 -5.54 13.35
N ASN A 63 4.17 -5.53 13.04
CA ASN A 63 4.87 -6.73 12.60
C ASN A 63 4.82 -7.86 13.64
N ASP A 64 4.93 -7.54 14.93
CA ASP A 64 4.79 -8.52 16.01
C ASP A 64 3.36 -9.08 16.11
N ALA A 65 2.34 -8.22 15.99
CA ALA A 65 0.95 -8.63 15.96
C ALA A 65 0.65 -9.58 14.78
N ILE A 66 1.16 -9.28 13.58
CA ILE A 66 1.06 -10.15 12.40
C ILE A 66 1.71 -11.52 12.67
N ARG A 67 2.91 -11.54 13.25
CA ARG A 67 3.62 -12.79 13.57
C ARG A 67 2.87 -13.63 14.60
N SER A 68 2.36 -12.99 15.64
CA SER A 68 1.55 -13.65 16.66
C SER A 68 0.28 -14.24 16.05
N TYR A 69 -0.42 -13.47 15.22
CA TYR A 69 -1.60 -13.98 14.49
C TYR A 69 -1.28 -15.23 13.67
N ARG A 70 -0.17 -15.24 12.91
CA ARG A 70 0.22 -16.42 12.12
C ARG A 70 0.50 -17.63 13.02
N ARG A 71 1.25 -17.46 14.10
CA ARG A 71 1.56 -18.53 15.05
C ARG A 71 0.30 -19.13 15.64
N ASP A 72 -0.60 -18.28 16.12
CA ASP A 72 -1.81 -18.69 16.84
C ASP A 72 -2.83 -19.37 15.90
N ASN A 73 -2.74 -19.12 14.60
CA ASN A 73 -3.55 -19.77 13.55
C ASN A 73 -2.78 -20.86 12.77
N HIS A 74 -1.61 -21.30 13.25
CA HIS A 74 -0.77 -22.32 12.63
C HIS A 74 -0.39 -22.03 11.16
N LEU A 75 -0.29 -20.75 10.80
CA LEU A 75 0.09 -20.28 9.48
C LEU A 75 1.62 -20.21 9.36
N THR A 76 2.16 -20.61 8.20
CA THR A 76 3.58 -20.40 7.91
C THR A 76 3.91 -18.92 7.80
N HIS A 77 5.18 -18.54 8.00
CA HIS A 77 5.60 -17.13 7.92
C HIS A 77 5.27 -16.46 6.57
N LYS A 78 5.22 -17.22 5.47
CA LYS A 78 4.88 -16.72 4.12
C LYS A 78 3.40 -16.79 3.78
N ALA A 79 2.59 -17.42 4.63
CA ALA A 79 1.18 -17.59 4.34
C ALA A 79 0.49 -16.23 4.31
N GLN A 80 -0.27 -16.00 3.22
CA GLN A 80 -1.18 -14.87 3.12
C GLN A 80 -2.23 -14.98 4.21
N ILE A 81 -2.42 -13.90 4.95
CA ILE A 81 -3.56 -13.76 5.86
C ILE A 81 -4.65 -13.03 5.09
N ARG A 82 -5.87 -13.54 5.17
CA ARG A 82 -7.03 -12.88 4.63
C ARG A 82 -8.13 -12.85 5.69
N VAL A 83 -8.64 -11.66 5.97
CA VAL A 83 -9.74 -11.45 6.92
C VAL A 83 -10.80 -10.54 6.33
N THR A 84 -12.04 -10.83 6.68
CA THR A 84 -13.28 -10.09 6.40
C THR A 84 -13.94 -9.70 7.72
N PRO A 85 -14.89 -8.74 7.74
CA PRO A 85 -15.56 -8.30 8.97
C PRO A 85 -16.20 -9.41 9.81
N GLN A 86 -16.54 -10.55 9.19
CA GLN A 86 -17.14 -11.70 9.86
C GLN A 86 -16.11 -12.64 10.51
N ASP A 87 -14.82 -12.50 10.16
CA ASP A 87 -13.75 -13.34 10.68
C ASP A 87 -13.33 -12.92 12.08
N LYS A 88 -13.06 -13.89 12.96
CA LYS A 88 -12.57 -13.63 14.33
C LYS A 88 -11.28 -12.81 14.38
N GLY A 89 -10.47 -12.89 13.33
CA GLY A 89 -9.22 -12.14 13.20
C GLY A 89 -9.38 -10.68 12.77
N TRP A 90 -10.59 -10.24 12.43
CA TRP A 90 -10.83 -8.89 11.92
C TRP A 90 -10.34 -7.79 12.86
N SER A 91 -10.73 -7.85 14.14
CA SER A 91 -10.40 -6.82 15.14
C SER A 91 -8.90 -6.62 15.29
N THR A 92 -8.12 -7.70 15.19
CA THR A 92 -6.65 -7.64 15.23
C THR A 92 -6.09 -6.65 14.22
N PHE A 93 -6.66 -6.61 13.01
CA PHE A 93 -6.16 -5.76 11.92
C PHE A 93 -6.94 -4.45 11.78
N SER A 94 -8.24 -4.44 12.03
CA SER A 94 -9.07 -3.24 11.88
C SER A 94 -8.81 -2.17 12.95
N GLU A 95 -8.27 -2.55 14.10
CA GLU A 95 -7.92 -1.60 15.16
C GLU A 95 -6.58 -0.89 14.93
N MET A 96 -5.76 -1.41 13.99
CA MET A 96 -4.46 -0.86 13.64
C MET A 96 -4.58 0.53 13.01
N HIS A 97 -3.55 1.35 13.17
CA HIS A 97 -3.54 2.69 12.61
C HIS A 97 -3.58 2.69 11.08
N TYR A 98 -3.02 1.68 10.41
CA TYR A 98 -3.08 1.51 8.96
C TYR A 98 -4.52 1.41 8.43
N TYR A 99 -5.38 0.64 9.11
CA TYR A 99 -6.80 0.54 8.76
C TYR A 99 -7.49 1.91 8.86
N LYS A 100 -7.24 2.63 9.96
CA LYS A 100 -7.81 3.97 10.19
C LYS A 100 -7.34 4.98 9.14
N SER A 101 -6.09 4.88 8.70
CA SER A 101 -5.57 5.71 7.60
C SER A 101 -6.24 5.38 6.27
N ALA A 102 -6.37 4.08 5.93
CA ALA A 102 -7.05 3.64 4.71
C ALA A 102 -8.51 4.11 4.68
N ALA A 103 -9.23 3.98 5.80
CA ALA A 103 -10.61 4.44 5.92
C ALA A 103 -10.76 5.97 5.75
N LYS A 104 -9.78 6.76 6.20
CA LYS A 104 -9.77 8.23 6.00
C LYS A 104 -9.45 8.64 4.57
N MET A 105 -8.71 7.82 3.83
CA MET A 105 -8.40 8.07 2.42
C MET A 105 -9.66 7.92 1.55
N ILE A 106 -10.57 6.99 1.87
CA ILE A 106 -11.81 6.78 1.12
C ILE A 106 -13.00 6.74 2.09
N PRO A 107 -13.46 7.90 2.60
CA PRO A 107 -14.42 7.96 3.70
C PRO A 107 -15.83 7.49 3.32
N GLU A 108 -16.18 7.47 2.03
CA GLU A 108 -17.51 7.07 1.56
C GLU A 108 -17.63 5.57 1.31
N LYS A 109 -16.57 4.79 1.51
CA LYS A 109 -16.56 3.34 1.28
C LYS A 109 -16.08 2.57 2.50
N GLU A 110 -16.74 1.45 2.76
CA GLU A 110 -16.34 0.52 3.80
C GLU A 110 -15.23 -0.40 3.32
N ILE A 111 -14.25 -0.66 4.19
CA ILE A 111 -13.27 -1.72 3.97
C ILE A 111 -13.96 -3.05 4.27
N ASP A 112 -14.04 -3.94 3.28
CA ASP A 112 -14.64 -5.27 3.41
C ASP A 112 -13.61 -6.40 3.53
N ARG A 113 -12.33 -6.08 3.35
CA ARG A 113 -11.26 -7.07 3.40
C ARG A 113 -9.92 -6.47 3.73
N ILE A 114 -9.17 -7.23 4.51
CA ILE A 114 -7.75 -6.98 4.77
C ILE A 114 -6.97 -8.22 4.34
N ILE A 115 -5.93 -8.00 3.54
CA ILE A 115 -4.99 -9.02 3.12
C ILE A 115 -3.59 -8.65 3.63
N VAL A 116 -2.91 -9.60 4.27
CA VAL A 116 -1.53 -9.44 4.72
C VAL A 116 -0.63 -10.37 3.91
N VAL A 117 0.32 -9.79 3.19
CA VAL A 117 1.24 -10.53 2.32
C VAL A 117 2.68 -10.10 2.58
N GLN A 118 3.57 -11.08 2.68
CA GLN A 118 5.01 -10.84 2.66
C GLN A 118 5.47 -10.53 1.24
N ARG A 119 6.18 -9.42 1.10
CA ARG A 119 6.83 -9.02 -0.14
C ARG A 119 8.34 -9.03 0.04
N LYS A 120 9.06 -9.51 -0.97
CA LYS A 120 10.51 -9.30 -1.09
C LYS A 120 10.76 -8.04 -1.90
N MET A 121 11.57 -7.14 -1.34
CA MET A 121 12.07 -5.96 -2.01
C MET A 121 13.53 -6.19 -2.37
N GLU A 122 13.83 -6.16 -3.67
CA GLU A 122 15.21 -6.17 -4.14
C GLU A 122 15.78 -4.76 -4.04
N THR A 123 16.91 -4.60 -3.36
CA THR A 123 17.63 -3.32 -3.28
C THR A 123 18.65 -3.25 -4.41
N TYR A 124 18.53 -2.26 -5.30
CA TYR A 124 19.55 -1.97 -6.31
C TYR A 124 20.70 -1.18 -5.67
N GLY A 125 21.88 -1.80 -5.62
CA GLY A 125 23.07 -1.23 -4.99
C GLY A 125 23.77 -2.26 -4.10
N THR A 126 25.01 -2.57 -4.45
CA THR A 126 25.79 -3.74 -3.99
C THR A 126 25.77 -4.01 -2.48
N ARG A 127 25.63 -5.30 -2.12
CA ARG A 127 25.87 -6.00 -0.82
C ARG A 127 24.71 -6.21 0.17
N PHE A 128 23.50 -5.68 -0.03
CA PHE A 128 22.39 -5.94 0.90
C PHE A 128 21.46 -7.06 0.43
N GLN A 129 21.09 -7.95 1.35
CA GLN A 129 20.12 -9.04 1.13
C GLN A 129 18.73 -8.44 0.87
N ALA A 130 17.91 -9.15 0.08
CA ALA A 130 16.52 -8.79 -0.17
C ALA A 130 15.79 -8.49 1.15
N ILE A 131 15.16 -7.32 1.25
CA ILE A 131 14.41 -6.93 2.45
C ILE A 131 13.03 -7.58 2.35
N ILE A 132 12.60 -8.27 3.42
CA ILE A 132 11.25 -8.82 3.52
C ILE A 132 10.39 -7.82 4.29
N ILE A 133 9.31 -7.36 3.66
CA ILE A 133 8.38 -6.38 4.22
C ILE A 133 6.98 -7.00 4.23
N GLU A 134 6.23 -6.80 5.32
CA GLU A 134 4.80 -7.12 5.36
C GLU A 134 4.01 -6.00 4.69
N THR A 135 3.04 -6.35 3.86
CA THR A 135 2.13 -5.39 3.21
C THR A 135 0.71 -5.63 3.70
N LEU A 136 0.02 -4.55 4.06
CA LEU A 136 -1.41 -4.55 4.34
C LEU A 136 -2.15 -4.03 3.11
N ARG A 137 -3.11 -4.82 2.61
CA ARG A 137 -3.94 -4.48 1.45
C ARG A 137 -5.38 -4.39 1.90
N PHE A 138 -5.98 -3.22 1.73
CA PHE A 138 -7.34 -2.91 2.13
C PHE A 138 -8.20 -2.87 0.87
N SER A 139 -9.21 -3.75 0.81
CA SER A 139 -10.24 -3.72 -0.24
C SER A 139 -11.44 -2.92 0.23
N PHE A 140 -12.08 -2.23 -0.70
CA PHE A 140 -13.25 -1.41 -0.43
C PHE A 140 -14.48 -1.96 -1.16
N LYS A 141 -15.63 -2.02 -0.47
CA LYS A 141 -16.90 -2.45 -1.06
C LYS A 141 -17.19 -1.65 -2.32
N ARG A 142 -17.58 -2.35 -3.39
CA ARG A 142 -18.06 -1.71 -4.61
C ARG A 142 -19.55 -1.38 -4.47
N PRO A 143 -20.03 -0.23 -4.99
CA PRO A 143 -21.44 0.18 -4.93
C PRO A 143 -22.46 -0.76 -5.62
N SER A 144 -22.05 -1.90 -6.17
CA SER A 144 -22.91 -2.82 -6.94
C SER A 144 -23.11 -4.20 -6.30
N GLN A 145 -22.58 -4.47 -5.10
CA GLN A 145 -23.00 -5.64 -4.32
C GLN A 145 -24.29 -5.33 -3.55
N ASN A 146 -25.33 -4.91 -4.27
CA ASN A 146 -26.69 -5.06 -3.78
C ASN A 146 -27.01 -6.55 -3.85
N GLU A 147 -27.63 -7.07 -2.79
CA GLU A 147 -27.85 -8.49 -2.46
C GLU A 147 -28.71 -9.29 -3.47
N ASP A 148 -28.96 -8.78 -4.68
CA ASP A 148 -29.90 -9.34 -5.68
C ASP A 148 -29.24 -9.90 -6.96
N THR A 149 -27.94 -9.75 -7.15
CA THR A 149 -27.26 -10.47 -8.24
C THR A 149 -26.95 -11.89 -7.77
N ASN A 150 -27.74 -12.84 -8.27
CA ASN A 150 -27.50 -14.29 -8.16
C ASN A 150 -26.24 -14.66 -8.99
N VAL A 151 -25.08 -14.12 -8.60
CA VAL A 151 -23.78 -14.47 -9.17
C VAL A 151 -23.44 -15.86 -8.67
N ASP A 152 -23.09 -16.76 -9.58
CA ASP A 152 -22.62 -18.08 -9.20
C ASP A 152 -21.41 -17.94 -8.23
N PRO A 153 -21.42 -18.63 -7.07
CA PRO A 153 -20.34 -18.53 -6.09
C PRO A 153 -18.95 -18.86 -6.66
N VAL A 154 -18.87 -19.72 -7.67
CA VAL A 154 -17.63 -20.08 -8.37
C VAL A 154 -17.15 -18.91 -9.23
N GLU A 155 -18.06 -18.27 -9.96
CA GLU A 155 -17.73 -17.07 -10.78
C GLU A 155 -17.31 -15.90 -9.90
N ALA A 156 -18.03 -15.65 -8.79
CA ALA A 156 -17.65 -14.64 -7.80
C ALA A 156 -16.25 -14.89 -7.24
N ARG A 157 -15.93 -16.15 -6.92
CA ARG A 157 -14.60 -16.53 -6.42
C ARG A 157 -13.52 -16.38 -7.50
N ALA A 158 -13.81 -16.71 -8.75
CA ALA A 158 -12.87 -16.54 -9.85
C ALA A 158 -12.57 -15.05 -10.13
N ALA A 159 -13.60 -14.20 -10.15
CA ALA A 159 -13.44 -12.76 -10.33
C ALA A 159 -12.63 -12.11 -9.20
N GLU A 160 -12.82 -12.59 -7.98
CA GLU A 160 -12.06 -12.18 -6.82
C GLU A 160 -10.57 -12.55 -6.92
N LEU A 161 -10.26 -13.79 -7.31
CA LEU A 161 -8.88 -14.23 -7.53
C LEU A 161 -8.22 -13.40 -8.63
N ALA A 162 -8.92 -13.15 -9.74
CA ALA A 162 -8.43 -12.29 -10.81
C ALA A 162 -8.17 -10.84 -10.34
N ALA A 163 -8.99 -10.30 -9.44
CA ALA A 163 -8.75 -8.99 -8.85
C ALA A 163 -7.52 -8.96 -7.94
N GLU A 164 -7.26 -10.04 -7.19
CA GLU A 164 -6.04 -10.19 -6.37
C GLU A 164 -4.78 -10.36 -7.23
N ASP A 165 -4.85 -11.13 -8.32
CA ASP A 165 -3.73 -11.29 -9.28
C ASP A 165 -3.41 -9.96 -9.97
N ASN A 166 -4.44 -9.23 -10.41
CA ASN A 166 -4.29 -7.89 -10.97
C ASN A 166 -3.66 -6.93 -9.97
N LEU A 167 -4.02 -7.03 -8.68
CA LEU A 167 -3.43 -6.25 -7.59
C LEU A 167 -1.96 -6.60 -7.34
N GLU A 168 -1.56 -7.87 -7.49
CA GLU A 168 -0.16 -8.27 -7.35
C GLU A 168 0.70 -7.65 -8.47
N ALA A 169 0.29 -7.83 -9.73
CA ALA A 169 1.01 -7.28 -10.88
C ALA A 169 1.13 -5.74 -10.81
N ALA A 170 0.04 -5.11 -10.40
CA ALA A 170 -0.08 -3.70 -10.05
C ALA A 170 0.97 -3.21 -9.04
N VAL A 171 1.11 -3.91 -7.91
CA VAL A 171 2.05 -3.58 -6.84
C VAL A 171 3.50 -3.78 -7.28
N GLU A 172 3.76 -4.75 -8.16
CA GLU A 172 5.06 -4.96 -8.77
C GLU A 172 5.45 -3.80 -9.70
N ILE A 173 4.55 -3.40 -10.61
CA ILE A 173 4.75 -2.24 -11.49
C ILE A 173 5.00 -0.98 -10.66
N ALA A 174 4.19 -0.75 -9.62
CA ALA A 174 4.32 0.42 -8.76
C ALA A 174 5.68 0.48 -8.06
N ALA A 175 6.24 -0.65 -7.63
CA ALA A 175 7.54 -0.67 -6.99
C ALA A 175 8.69 -0.47 -7.98
N ASN A 176 8.58 -1.03 -9.18
CA ASN A 176 9.57 -0.80 -10.23
C ASN A 176 9.60 0.69 -10.60
N ALA A 177 8.44 1.35 -10.68
CA ALA A 177 8.35 2.79 -10.88
C ALA A 177 8.96 3.58 -9.71
N ALA A 178 8.67 3.19 -8.46
CA ALA A 178 9.24 3.83 -7.28
C ALA A 178 10.78 3.71 -7.23
N ALA A 179 11.31 2.53 -7.52
CA ALA A 179 12.76 2.27 -7.58
C ALA A 179 13.44 3.05 -8.71
N ALA A 180 12.82 3.12 -9.89
CA ALA A 180 13.34 3.90 -11.01
C ALA A 180 13.41 5.39 -10.68
N HIS A 181 12.39 5.94 -10.02
CA HIS A 181 12.40 7.33 -9.57
C HIS A 181 13.49 7.60 -8.53
N GLU A 182 13.70 6.69 -7.58
CA GLU A 182 14.78 6.81 -6.59
C GLU A 182 16.15 6.81 -7.25
N ASN A 183 16.40 5.89 -8.20
CA ASN A 183 17.65 5.84 -8.96
C ASN A 183 17.89 7.13 -9.76
N ALA A 184 16.86 7.65 -10.45
CA ALA A 184 16.97 8.89 -11.21
C ALA A 184 17.35 10.09 -10.33
N MET A 185 16.83 10.15 -9.10
CA MET A 185 17.22 11.20 -8.13
C MET A 185 18.67 11.06 -7.66
N LEU A 186 19.19 9.84 -7.55
CA LEU A 186 20.58 9.59 -7.16
C LEU A 186 21.58 9.92 -8.28
N GLU A 187 21.23 9.65 -9.54
CA GLU A 187 22.08 9.92 -10.71
C GLU A 187 22.06 11.41 -11.12
N GLY A 188 20.91 12.08 -11.03
CA GLY A 188 20.75 13.49 -11.38
C GLY A 188 21.41 14.50 -10.42
N GLY A 189 21.89 14.05 -9.25
CA GLY A 189 22.60 14.89 -8.28
C GLY A 189 24.07 15.18 -8.60
N THR A 190 24.55 14.80 -9.79
CA THR A 190 25.97 14.89 -10.19
C THR A 190 26.29 16.01 -11.19
N GLU A 191 25.36 16.92 -11.49
CA GLU A 191 25.69 18.13 -12.25
C GLU A 191 26.43 19.15 -11.36
N SER A 192 27.75 19.02 -11.38
CA SER A 192 28.75 20.00 -10.96
C SER A 192 28.38 21.42 -11.39
N CYS A 193 28.31 22.36 -10.46
CA CYS A 193 28.37 23.79 -10.76
C CYS A 193 29.57 24.09 -11.69
N PRO A 194 29.42 24.94 -12.72
CA PRO A 194 30.57 25.40 -13.49
C PRO A 194 31.44 26.27 -12.58
N ASP A 195 32.71 25.87 -12.47
CA ASP A 195 33.76 26.54 -11.73
C ASP A 195 34.04 27.89 -12.41
N THR A 196 33.47 28.98 -11.90
CA THR A 196 33.88 30.33 -12.31
C THR A 196 35.17 30.64 -11.58
N SER A 197 36.30 30.21 -12.14
CA SER A 197 37.61 30.73 -11.81
C SER A 197 37.63 32.22 -12.15
N LEU A 198 37.66 33.06 -11.12
CA LEU A 198 37.98 34.48 -11.23
C LEU A 198 39.46 34.60 -11.55
N ASP A 199 39.75 35.08 -12.76
CA ASP A 199 41.04 35.68 -13.09
C ASP A 199 41.28 36.90 -12.18
N ASN A 200 42.44 36.93 -11.54
CA ASN A 200 43.20 38.13 -11.17
C ASN A 200 44.67 37.78 -10.96
#